data_AF-A0A8S4NQ01-F1
#
_entry.id   AF-A0A8S4NQ01-F1
#
_cell.length_a   1.000
_cell.length_b   1.000
_cell.length_c   1.000
_cell.angle_alpha   90.00
_cell.angle_beta   90.00
_cell.angle_gamma   90.00
#
_symmetry.space_group_name_H-M   'P 1'
#
loop_
_entity.id
_entity.type
_entity.pdbx_description
1 polymer ?
#
loop_
_entity_poly.entity_id
_entity_poly.type
_entity_poly.pdbx_seq_one_letter_code
_entity_poly.pdbx_strand_id
1 'polypeptide(L)'
;VFSIANNDVVSRFVYHRTDLIQDLQMCRQYDSIVTKDMPSTFLAAKAFTNPIRFVTFPETKSTVDKIIEYMEGKNEESFDTLKENIRSIVTVLDDIDSFWISQDDESIIRRYIATTHGIIMTKPGVGREQSYDPTEQPWYLRALANRRQLTISFPHKDKHSKGYEITL
;
A
#
# COMPACT_ATOMS: atom_id res chain seq x y z
N VAL A 1 18.96 -17.04 12.29
CA VAL A 1 17.70 -17.07 13.05
C VAL A 1 17.34 -15.63 13.33
N PHE A 2 16.47 -15.04 12.50
CA PHE A 2 16.03 -13.67 12.69
C PHE A 2 14.99 -13.69 13.83
N SER A 3 15.32 -13.03 14.93
CA SER A 3 14.42 -12.83 16.06
C SER A 3 13.43 -11.75 15.66
N ILE A 4 12.17 -12.12 15.45
CA ILE A 4 11.07 -11.15 15.35
C ILE A 4 10.88 -10.61 16.76
N ALA A 5 11.28 -9.36 16.98
CA ALA A 5 10.94 -8.66 18.20
C ALA A 5 9.41 -8.50 18.23
N ASN A 6 8.77 -8.97 19.30
CA ASN A 6 7.37 -8.75 19.63
C ASN A 6 7.08 -7.26 19.85
N ASN A 7 7.05 -6.49 18.77
CA ASN A 7 6.55 -5.14 18.77
C ASN A 7 5.77 -4.96 17.47
N ASP A 8 4.56 -5.54 17.42
CA ASP A 8 3.63 -5.51 16.28
C ASP A 8 3.07 -4.09 16.00
N VAL A 9 3.84 -3.03 16.23
CA VAL A 9 3.42 -1.63 16.05
C VAL A 9 4.02 -1.11 14.76
N VAL A 10 3.17 -0.65 13.85
CA VAL A 10 3.62 0.00 12.61
C VAL A 10 3.97 1.45 12.92
N SER A 11 5.26 1.80 12.89
CA SER A 11 5.76 3.09 13.38
C SER A 11 5.53 4.26 12.40
N ARG A 12 5.37 3.94 11.12
CA ARG A 12 5.24 4.92 10.01
C ARG A 12 4.08 4.59 9.07
N PHE A 13 2.96 4.12 9.62
CA PHE A 13 1.80 3.77 8.82
C PHE A 13 1.10 5.01 8.23
N VAL A 14 1.08 5.11 6.90
CA VAL A 14 0.23 6.08 6.18
C VAL A 14 -0.77 5.30 5.34
N TYR A 15 -2.07 5.48 5.64
CA TYR A 15 -3.13 4.89 4.84
C TYR A 15 -3.36 5.69 3.55
N HIS A 16 -3.78 5.01 2.48
CA HIS A 16 -3.90 5.62 1.14
C HIS A 16 -4.88 6.79 1.05
N ARG A 17 -5.87 6.89 1.95
CA ARG A 17 -6.84 8.01 2.03
C ARG A 17 -6.20 9.26 2.62
N THR A 18 -5.15 9.75 1.97
CA THR A 18 -4.43 10.98 2.35
C THR A 18 -5.32 12.22 2.33
N ASP A 19 -6.46 12.17 1.63
CA ASP A 19 -7.51 13.20 1.63
C ASP A 19 -8.29 13.27 2.96
N LEU A 20 -8.29 12.19 3.75
CA LEU A 20 -8.98 12.11 5.04
C LEU A 20 -8.03 12.23 6.25
N ILE A 21 -6.72 12.18 6.02
CA ILE A 21 -5.66 12.25 7.04
C ILE A 21 -5.11 13.68 7.11
N GLN A 22 -4.89 14.17 8.32
CA GLN A 22 -4.33 15.51 8.55
C GLN A 22 -2.79 15.47 8.64
N ASP A 23 -2.15 16.62 8.46
CA ASP A 23 -0.71 16.84 8.70
C ASP A 23 0.28 16.04 7.83
N LEU A 24 -0.19 15.49 6.70
CA LEU A 24 0.70 14.90 5.70
C LEU A 24 1.32 15.97 4.80
N GLN A 25 2.64 15.91 4.63
CA GLN A 25 3.32 16.71 3.60
C GLN A 25 3.06 16.09 2.23
N MET A 26 2.33 16.83 1.41
CA MET A 26 1.89 16.42 0.09
C MET A 26 2.57 17.28 -0.98
N CYS A 27 2.81 16.71 -2.16
CA CYS A 27 3.30 17.43 -3.33
C CYS A 27 2.58 16.94 -4.59
N ARG A 28 2.72 17.67 -5.69
CA ARG A 28 2.17 17.27 -6.98
C ARG A 28 3.27 16.60 -7.80
N GLN A 29 3.07 15.33 -8.13
CA GLN A 29 3.88 14.61 -9.09
C GLN A 29 3.01 14.28 -10.31
N TYR A 30 3.36 14.84 -11.46
CA TYR A 30 2.55 14.76 -12.68
C TYR A 30 1.12 15.29 -12.48
N ASP A 31 0.10 14.43 -12.63
CA ASP A 31 -1.32 14.76 -12.39
C ASP A 31 -1.87 14.13 -11.10
N SER A 32 -0.99 13.61 -10.24
CA SER A 32 -1.37 13.03 -8.95
C SER A 32 -0.87 13.88 -7.79
N ILE A 33 -1.68 13.91 -6.74
CA ILE A 33 -1.27 14.39 -5.43
C ILE A 33 -0.63 13.20 -4.72
N VAL A 34 0.62 13.36 -4.30
CA VAL A 34 1.42 12.30 -3.69
C VAL A 34 1.99 12.78 -2.36
N THR A 35 2.36 11.86 -1.48
CA THR A 35 3.11 12.20 -0.25
C THR A 35 4.56 12.55 -0.60
N LYS A 36 5.17 13.48 0.15
CA LYS A 36 6.47 14.05 -0.21
C LYS A 36 7.63 13.05 -0.15
N ASP A 37 7.63 12.12 0.83
CA ASP A 37 8.72 11.13 1.02
C ASP A 37 8.28 9.85 1.74
N MET A 38 6.97 9.68 1.95
CA MET A 38 6.42 8.56 2.73
C MET A 38 5.75 7.55 1.80
N PRO A 39 5.87 6.24 2.03
CA PRO A 39 4.98 5.30 1.35
C PRO A 39 3.54 5.50 1.82
N SER A 40 2.57 5.07 1.03
CA SER A 40 1.19 4.86 1.48
C SER A 40 0.78 3.41 1.27
N THR A 41 -0.01 2.88 2.19
CA THR A 41 -0.56 1.51 2.12
C THR A 41 -2.03 1.54 1.76
N PHE A 42 -2.39 0.78 0.73
CA PHE A 42 -3.77 0.50 0.33
C PHE A 42 -4.11 -0.96 0.63
N LEU A 43 -5.32 -1.19 1.12
CA LEU A 43 -5.89 -2.50 1.38
C LEU A 43 -7.00 -2.74 0.36
N ALA A 44 -6.81 -3.71 -0.55
CA ALA A 44 -7.83 -4.09 -1.51
C ALA A 44 -8.99 -4.82 -0.81
N ALA A 45 -10.13 -4.94 -1.49
CA ALA A 45 -11.34 -5.58 -0.96
C ALA A 45 -11.08 -6.96 -0.33
N LYS A 46 -10.14 -7.73 -0.87
CA LYS A 46 -9.75 -9.04 -0.35
C LYS A 46 -9.06 -9.02 1.03
N ALA A 47 -8.56 -7.90 1.50
CA ALA A 47 -8.02 -7.73 2.85
C ALA A 47 -9.13 -7.64 3.92
N PHE A 48 -10.38 -7.39 3.50
CA PHE A 48 -11.52 -7.23 4.40
C PHE A 48 -12.33 -8.52 4.54
N THR A 49 -12.97 -8.69 5.70
CA THR A 49 -13.91 -9.81 5.97
C THR A 49 -15.16 -9.72 5.11
N ASN A 50 -15.60 -8.50 4.76
CA ASN A 50 -16.70 -8.26 3.83
C ASN A 50 -16.24 -7.40 2.61
N PRO A 51 -15.71 -8.04 1.55
CA PRO A 51 -15.20 -7.35 0.36
C PRO A 51 -16.25 -6.50 -0.36
N ILE A 52 -17.49 -6.99 -0.46
CA ILE A 52 -18.58 -6.29 -1.17
C ILE A 52 -18.92 -4.99 -0.45
N ARG A 53 -19.02 -5.04 0.89
CA ARG A 53 -19.27 -3.84 1.71
C ARG A 53 -18.15 -2.82 1.53
N PHE A 54 -16.89 -3.25 1.54
CA PHE A 54 -15.76 -2.35 1.32
C PHE A 54 -15.84 -1.65 -0.04
N VAL A 55 -16.16 -2.34 -1.13
CA VAL A 55 -16.22 -1.69 -2.46
C VAL A 55 -17.46 -0.80 -2.62
N THR A 56 -18.58 -1.16 -1.97
CA THR A 56 -19.86 -0.49 -2.16
C THR A 56 -19.98 0.81 -1.37
N PHE A 57 -19.40 0.87 -0.18
CA PHE A 57 -19.51 2.02 0.71
C PHE A 57 -18.21 2.81 0.76
N PRO A 58 -18.26 4.14 0.55
CA PRO A 58 -17.07 4.97 0.60
C PRO A 58 -16.45 4.97 2.00
N GLU A 59 -15.12 4.91 2.07
CA GLU A 59 -14.44 5.03 3.36
C GLU A 59 -14.63 6.46 3.90
N THR A 60 -14.98 6.53 5.19
CA THR A 60 -15.14 7.79 5.94
C THR A 60 -13.94 8.03 6.83
N LYS A 61 -13.75 9.28 7.29
CA LYS A 61 -12.69 9.61 8.26
C LYS A 61 -12.68 8.67 9.47
N SER A 62 -13.86 8.42 10.06
CA SER A 62 -13.99 7.49 11.19
C SER A 62 -13.58 6.05 10.87
N THR A 63 -13.78 5.58 9.63
CA THR A 63 -13.34 4.24 9.23
C THR A 63 -11.83 4.20 9.03
N VAL A 64 -11.27 5.25 8.43
CA VAL A 64 -9.81 5.40 8.23
C VAL A 64 -9.09 5.50 9.57
N ASP A 65 -9.57 6.32 10.50
CA ASP A 65 -8.98 6.48 11.84
C ASP A 65 -8.92 5.13 12.57
N LYS A 66 -9.98 4.33 12.51
CA LYS A 66 -10.00 2.97 13.10
C LYS A 66 -8.98 2.02 12.47
N ILE A 67 -8.80 2.08 11.15
CA ILE A 67 -7.77 1.28 10.46
C ILE A 67 -6.38 1.71 10.94
N ILE A 68 -6.12 3.01 11.02
CA ILE A 68 -4.83 3.55 11.48
C ILE A 68 -4.57 3.13 12.93
N GLU A 69 -5.53 3.34 13.84
CA GLU A 69 -5.41 2.95 15.26
C GLU A 69 -5.15 1.44 15.44
N TYR A 70 -5.79 0.60 14.62
CA TYR A 70 -5.54 -0.84 14.62
C TYR A 70 -4.11 -1.19 14.19
N MET A 71 -3.58 -0.52 13.15
CA MET A 71 -2.21 -0.73 12.66
C MET A 71 -1.15 -0.21 13.63
N GLU A 72 -1.42 0.91 14.29
CA GLU A 72 -0.56 1.51 15.32
C GLU A 72 -0.63 0.78 16.68
N GLY A 73 -1.51 -0.21 16.82
CA GLY A 73 -1.68 -0.95 18.08
C GLY A 73 -2.32 -0.15 19.21
N LYS A 74 -2.99 0.98 18.90
CA LYS A 74 -3.72 1.79 19.89
C LYS A 74 -5.06 1.16 20.27
N ASN A 75 -5.62 0.34 19.38
CA ASN A 75 -6.86 -0.39 19.62
C ASN A 75 -6.63 -1.88 19.30
N GLU A 76 -6.36 -2.68 20.34
CA GLU A 76 -6.11 -4.12 20.22
C GLU A 76 -7.39 -4.94 20.12
N GLU A 77 -8.58 -4.33 20.29
CA GLU A 77 -9.82 -5.00 19.92
C GLU A 77 -9.73 -5.35 18.43
N SER A 78 -9.93 -6.64 18.14
CA SER A 78 -9.85 -7.16 16.78
C SER A 78 -10.71 -6.28 15.88
N PHE A 79 -10.07 -5.58 14.94
CA PHE A 79 -10.82 -4.81 13.96
C PHE A 79 -11.49 -5.80 13.02
N ASP A 80 -12.68 -6.27 13.40
CA ASP A 80 -13.46 -7.37 12.78
C ASP A 80 -13.75 -7.19 11.28
N THR A 81 -13.41 -6.03 10.72
CA THR A 81 -13.57 -5.76 9.30
C THR A 81 -12.37 -6.19 8.46
N LEU A 82 -11.19 -6.40 9.06
CA LEU A 82 -10.01 -6.93 8.36
C LEU A 82 -9.82 -8.42 8.61
N LYS A 83 -9.26 -9.11 7.62
CA LYS A 83 -8.86 -10.51 7.77
C LYS A 83 -7.68 -10.64 8.74
N GLU A 84 -7.50 -11.86 9.24
CA GLU A 84 -6.33 -12.22 10.04
C GLU A 84 -5.02 -11.92 9.30
N ASN A 85 -3.96 -11.64 10.06
CA ASN A 85 -2.59 -11.38 9.60
C ASN A 85 -2.37 -10.10 8.79
N ILE A 86 -3.41 -9.31 8.48
CA ILE A 86 -3.25 -8.07 7.69
C ILE A 86 -2.29 -7.10 8.38
N ARG A 87 -2.43 -6.88 9.69
CA ARG A 87 -1.50 -6.04 10.48
C ARG A 87 -0.08 -6.57 10.42
N SER A 88 0.13 -7.86 10.69
CA SER A 88 1.46 -8.48 10.67
C SER A 88 2.14 -8.35 9.30
N ILE A 89 1.38 -8.49 8.20
CA ILE A 89 1.93 -8.28 6.86
C ILE A 89 2.31 -6.81 6.65
N VAL A 90 1.48 -5.86 7.08
CA VAL A 90 1.79 -4.42 6.99
C VAL A 90 3.03 -4.07 7.82
N THR A 91 3.20 -4.65 9.01
CA THR A 91 4.42 -4.48 9.83
C THR A 91 5.67 -4.92 9.07
N VAL A 92 5.63 -6.08 8.40
CA VAL A 92 6.74 -6.54 7.56
C VAL A 92 7.01 -5.60 6.39
N LEU A 93 5.97 -4.97 5.82
CA LEU A 93 6.14 -3.98 4.75
C LEU A 93 6.79 -2.68 5.27
N ASP A 94 6.41 -2.22 6.46
CA ASP A 94 7.01 -1.03 7.13
C ASP A 94 8.51 -1.24 7.35
N ASP A 95 8.90 -2.45 7.78
CA ASP A 95 10.32 -2.82 7.92
C ASP A 95 11.07 -2.74 6.57
N ILE A 96 10.43 -3.12 5.46
CA ILE A 96 11.03 -3.03 4.12
C ILE A 96 11.16 -1.59 3.64
N ASP A 97 10.22 -0.69 3.99
CA ASP A 97 10.31 0.73 3.59
C ASP A 97 11.58 1.40 4.12
N SER A 98 12.02 1.01 5.33
CA SER A 98 13.30 1.48 5.89
C SER A 98 14.49 1.26 4.95
N PHE A 99 14.46 0.17 4.17
CA PHE A 99 15.47 -0.13 3.16
C PHE A 99 15.32 0.75 1.91
N TRP A 100 14.09 0.99 1.45
CA TRP A 100 13.82 1.82 0.26
C TRP A 100 14.23 3.28 0.42
N ILE A 101 14.17 3.82 1.63
CA ILE A 101 14.61 5.20 1.92
C ILE A 101 16.11 5.39 1.62
N SER A 102 16.92 4.33 1.71
CA SER A 102 18.38 4.42 1.54
C SER A 102 18.86 4.46 0.09
N GLN A 103 17.98 4.23 -0.90
CA GLN A 103 18.36 4.07 -2.30
C GLN A 103 17.57 5.04 -3.19
N ASP A 104 17.81 6.34 -3.09
CA ASP A 104 17.13 7.29 -3.99
C ASP A 104 17.83 7.32 -5.35
N ASP A 105 17.09 7.01 -6.42
CA ASP A 105 17.56 7.07 -7.82
C ASP A 105 16.53 7.85 -8.61
N GLU A 106 16.95 8.97 -9.21
CA GLU A 106 16.08 9.89 -9.94
C GLU A 106 15.37 9.23 -11.15
N SER A 107 15.87 8.09 -11.64
CA SER A 107 15.24 7.33 -12.71
C SER A 107 14.03 6.51 -12.25
N ILE A 108 13.88 6.26 -10.95
CA ILE A 108 12.79 5.45 -10.38
C ILE A 108 11.63 6.37 -10.01
N ILE A 109 10.64 6.44 -10.89
CA ILE A 109 9.45 7.28 -10.68
C ILE A 109 8.56 6.83 -9.51
N ARG A 110 8.60 5.52 -9.18
CA ARG A 110 7.74 4.89 -8.18
C ARG A 110 8.26 3.51 -7.78
N ARG A 111 8.09 3.15 -6.51
CA ARG A 111 8.27 1.79 -5.99
C ARG A 111 6.97 1.29 -5.41
N TYR A 112 6.70 0.00 -5.57
CA TYR A 112 5.57 -0.64 -4.90
C TYR A 112 5.85 -2.10 -4.55
N ILE A 113 5.23 -2.55 -3.46
CA ILE A 113 5.17 -3.94 -3.05
C ILE A 113 3.70 -4.31 -2.96
N ALA A 114 3.31 -5.36 -3.67
CA ALA A 114 2.00 -5.95 -3.51
C ALA A 114 2.08 -7.36 -2.96
N THR A 115 1.13 -7.71 -2.11
CA THR A 115 1.03 -9.03 -1.49
C THR A 115 -0.16 -9.79 -2.05
N THR A 116 -0.14 -11.12 -1.91
CA THR A 116 -1.27 -11.99 -2.28
C THR A 116 -2.56 -11.68 -1.52
N HIS A 117 -2.43 -11.03 -0.35
CA HIS A 117 -3.53 -10.59 0.52
C HIS A 117 -4.15 -9.27 0.07
N GLY A 118 -3.71 -8.69 -1.05
CA GLY A 118 -4.28 -7.45 -1.61
C GLY A 118 -3.79 -6.19 -0.91
N ILE A 119 -2.68 -6.27 -0.19
CA ILE A 119 -2.02 -5.11 0.39
C ILE A 119 -1.05 -4.58 -0.66
N ILE A 120 -1.08 -3.28 -0.95
CA ILE A 120 -0.06 -2.62 -1.76
C ILE A 120 0.49 -1.40 -1.02
N MET A 121 1.81 -1.37 -0.87
CA MET A 121 2.55 -0.21 -0.39
C MET A 121 3.17 0.49 -1.59
N THR A 122 3.04 1.82 -1.70
CA THR A 122 3.56 2.60 -2.83
C THR A 122 4.34 3.82 -2.34
N LYS A 123 5.52 4.06 -2.91
CA LYS A 123 6.33 5.27 -2.66
C LYS A 123 6.63 6.00 -3.99
N PRO A 124 6.40 7.33 -4.09
CA PRO A 124 5.67 8.14 -3.11
C PRO A 124 4.21 7.65 -3.00
N GLY A 125 3.64 7.88 -1.82
CA GLY A 125 2.28 7.47 -1.48
C GLY A 125 1.23 8.14 -2.34
N VAL A 126 0.20 7.39 -2.71
CA VAL A 126 -0.90 7.81 -3.58
C VAL A 126 -2.22 7.22 -3.10
N GLY A 127 -3.30 8.00 -3.25
CA GLY A 127 -4.66 7.49 -3.05
C GLY A 127 -5.04 6.51 -4.16
N ARG A 128 -5.85 5.50 -3.81
CA ARG A 128 -6.33 4.52 -4.78
C ARG A 128 -7.85 4.39 -4.72
N GLU A 129 -8.46 4.02 -5.84
CA GLU A 129 -9.87 3.69 -5.89
C GLU A 129 -10.15 2.40 -5.11
N GLN A 130 -11.28 2.31 -4.40
CA GLN A 130 -11.64 1.13 -3.60
C GLN A 130 -11.83 -0.14 -4.43
N SER A 131 -12.10 -0.01 -5.72
CA SER A 131 -12.20 -1.13 -6.67
C SER A 131 -10.84 -1.65 -7.16
N TYR A 132 -9.73 -0.97 -6.84
CA TYR A 132 -8.40 -1.40 -7.25
C TYR A 132 -8.03 -2.72 -6.55
N ASP A 133 -7.53 -3.69 -7.31
CA ASP A 133 -6.89 -4.89 -6.77
C ASP A 133 -5.47 -5.02 -7.34
N PRO A 134 -4.41 -4.96 -6.50
CA PRO A 134 -3.04 -5.10 -6.96
C PRO A 134 -2.74 -6.50 -7.52
N THR A 135 -3.49 -7.53 -7.10
CA THR A 135 -3.28 -8.92 -7.51
C THR A 135 -3.83 -9.26 -8.88
N GLU A 136 -4.67 -8.38 -9.43
CA GLU A 136 -5.23 -8.49 -10.78
C GLU A 136 -4.39 -7.71 -11.82
N GLN A 137 -3.36 -6.98 -11.38
CA GLN A 137 -2.57 -6.14 -12.27
C GLN A 137 -1.68 -6.99 -13.20
N PRO A 138 -1.50 -6.59 -14.47
CA PRO A 138 -0.67 -7.34 -15.42
C PRO A 138 0.78 -7.56 -14.96
N TRP A 139 1.38 -6.55 -14.32
CA TRP A 139 2.74 -6.67 -13.78
C TRP A 139 2.81 -7.69 -12.64
N TYR A 140 1.78 -7.76 -11.79
CA TYR A 140 1.71 -8.70 -10.68
C TYR A 140 1.57 -10.13 -11.17
N LEU A 141 0.64 -10.35 -12.10
CA LEU A 141 0.42 -11.66 -12.73
C LEU A 141 1.67 -12.14 -13.48
N ARG A 142 2.39 -11.22 -14.15
CA ARG A 142 3.66 -11.54 -14.82
C ARG A 142 4.74 -11.96 -13.84
N ALA A 143 4.92 -11.26 -12.73
CA ALA A 143 5.88 -11.63 -11.69
C ALA A 143 5.53 -13.00 -11.07
N LEU A 144 4.24 -13.26 -10.82
CA LEU A 144 3.77 -14.56 -10.32
C LEU A 144 4.03 -15.72 -11.28
N ALA A 145 3.89 -15.48 -12.59
CA ALA A 145 4.13 -16.49 -13.62
C ALA A 145 5.62 -16.83 -13.77
N ASN A 146 6.53 -15.89 -13.46
CA ASN A 146 7.97 -16.04 -13.67
C ASN A 146 8.72 -15.98 -12.33
N ARG A 147 8.35 -16.86 -11.39
CA ARG A 147 8.96 -16.90 -10.05
C ARG A 147 10.48 -17.09 -10.17
N ARG A 148 11.23 -16.39 -9.29
CA ARG A 148 12.70 -16.40 -9.23
C ARG A 148 13.40 -15.74 -10.42
N GLN A 149 12.67 -15.03 -11.27
CA GLN A 149 13.22 -14.24 -12.36
C GLN A 149 12.73 -12.79 -12.21
N LEU A 150 13.58 -11.84 -12.61
CA LEU A 150 13.18 -10.43 -12.76
C LEU A 150 12.30 -10.30 -14.01
N THR A 151 11.22 -9.52 -13.94
CA THR A 151 10.25 -9.44 -15.05
C THR A 151 10.00 -8.01 -15.47
N ILE A 152 10.23 -7.73 -16.75
CA ILE A 152 9.94 -6.42 -17.30
C ILE A 152 8.53 -6.42 -17.89
N SER A 153 7.69 -5.45 -17.51
CA SER A 153 6.37 -5.27 -18.10
C SER A 153 6.46 -4.67 -19.52
N PHE A 154 5.42 -4.82 -20.33
CA PHE A 154 5.27 -3.92 -21.47
C PHE A 154 4.88 -2.52 -20.97
N PRO A 155 5.15 -1.46 -21.74
CA PRO A 155 4.65 -0.13 -21.42
C PRO A 155 3.13 -0.16 -21.20
N HIS A 156 2.66 0.31 -20.04
CA HIS A 156 1.25 0.34 -19.68
C HIS A 156 0.89 1.67 -19.03
N LYS A 157 -0.40 2.03 -19.04
CA LYS A 157 -0.86 3.28 -18.41
C LYS A 157 -1.24 3.03 -16.96
N ASP A 158 -0.63 3.78 -16.06
CA ASP A 158 -1.12 3.96 -14.68
C ASP A 158 -1.89 5.28 -14.60
N LYS A 159 -3.01 5.30 -13.86
CA LYS A 159 -3.82 6.51 -13.62
C LYS A 159 -3.02 7.63 -12.95
N HIS A 160 -1.94 7.29 -12.24
CA HIS A 160 -1.08 8.23 -11.53
C HIS A 160 0.15 8.66 -12.35
N SER A 161 0.23 8.26 -13.62
CA SER A 161 1.31 8.60 -14.54
C SER A 161 0.80 9.45 -15.70
N LYS A 162 1.65 10.34 -16.22
CA LYS A 162 1.38 11.15 -17.42
C LYS A 162 1.64 10.42 -18.73
N GLY A 163 2.06 9.15 -18.67
CA GLY A 163 2.48 8.40 -19.85
C GLY A 163 2.37 6.89 -19.66
N TYR A 164 3.20 6.18 -20.43
CA TYR A 164 3.36 4.74 -20.24
C TYR A 164 4.52 4.50 -19.28
N GLU A 165 4.33 3.57 -18.35
CA GLU A 165 5.36 3.11 -17.44
C GLU A 165 5.70 1.65 -17.70
N ILE A 166 6.93 1.31 -17.32
CA ILE A 166 7.45 -0.05 -17.35
C ILE A 166 7.74 -0.44 -15.90
N THR A 167 7.32 -1.63 -15.52
CA THR A 167 7.59 -2.24 -14.22
C THR A 167 8.69 -3.27 -14.36
N LEU A 168 9.56 -3.36 -13.34
CA LEU A 168 10.64 -4.33 -13.23
C LEU A 168 10.34 -5.38 -12.15
#